data_AF-A0A832WDA2-F1
#
_entry.id   AF-A0A832WDA2-F1
#
_cell.length_a   1.000
_cell.length_b   1.000
_cell.length_c   1.000
_cell.angle_alpha   90.00
_cell.angle_beta   90.00
_cell.angle_gamma   90.00
#
_symmetry.space_group_name_H-M   'P 1'
#
loop_
_entity.id
_entity.type
_entity.pdbx_description
1 polymer ?
#
loop_
_entity_poly.entity_id
_entity_poly.type
_entity_poly.pdbx_seq_one_letter_code
_entity_poly.pdbx_strand_id
1 'polypeptide(L)' 'MAKKKVCKRCKMFVEGAECPVCKVSKFSTNWQGRIYVLDPKSSVIADKVGIDVKGEFCLKCR' A
#
# COMPACT_ATOMS: atom_id res chain seq x y z
N MET A 1 1.34 -7.65 -18.62
CA MET A 1 1.83 -7.33 -17.26
C MET A 1 0.67 -6.77 -16.45
N ALA A 2 0.20 -7.48 -15.44
CA ALA A 2 -0.95 -7.04 -14.63
C ALA A 2 -0.59 -5.71 -13.93
N LYS A 3 -1.34 -4.64 -14.21
CA LYS A 3 -1.17 -3.35 -13.54
C LYS A 3 -1.53 -3.55 -12.07
N LYS A 4 -0.52 -3.57 -11.19
CA LYS A 4 -0.74 -3.66 -9.74
C LYS A 4 -1.66 -2.52 -9.30
N LYS A 5 -2.76 -2.87 -8.64
CA LYS A 5 -3.74 -1.93 -8.11
C LYS A 5 -3.32 -1.49 -6.71
N VAL A 6 -3.65 -0.27 -6.35
CA VAL A 6 -3.32 0.31 -5.04
C VAL A 6 -4.58 0.90 -4.42
N CYS A 7 -4.87 0.62 -3.13
CA CYS A 7 -5.99 1.27 -2.43
C CYS A 7 -5.69 2.78 -2.32
N LYS A 8 -6.56 3.65 -2.85
CA LYS A 8 -6.37 5.12 -2.76
C LYS A 8 -6.34 5.63 -1.31
N ARG A 9 -6.92 4.87 -0.37
CA ARG A 9 -7.05 5.25 1.04
C ARG A 9 -5.82 4.87 1.86
N CYS A 10 -5.41 3.60 1.83
CA CYS A 10 -4.26 3.11 2.61
C CYS A 10 -2.96 2.97 1.81
N LYS A 11 -2.99 3.26 0.50
CA LYS A 11 -1.83 3.18 -0.40
C LYS A 11 -1.19 1.79 -0.50
N MET A 12 -1.83 0.76 0.03
CA MET A 12 -1.38 -0.62 -0.06
C MET A 12 -1.62 -1.18 -1.45
N PHE A 13 -0.68 -1.99 -1.92
CA PHE A 13 -0.86 -2.80 -3.11
C PHE A 13 -1.84 -3.94 -2.84
N VAL A 14 -2.81 -4.11 -3.72
CA VAL A 14 -3.88 -5.10 -3.59
C VAL A 14 -4.03 -5.79 -4.93
N GLU A 15 -4.02 -7.12 -4.93
CA GLU A 15 -4.24 -7.93 -6.14
C GLU A 15 -5.68 -8.45 -6.24
N GLY A 16 -6.45 -8.38 -5.15
CA GLY A 16 -7.86 -8.79 -5.09
C GLY A 16 -8.88 -7.69 -5.40
N ALA A 17 -10.15 -8.02 -5.23
CA ALA A 17 -11.29 -7.10 -5.40
C ALA A 17 -11.50 -6.16 -4.19
N GLU A 18 -10.92 -6.49 -3.04
CA GLU A 18 -11.08 -5.75 -1.80
C GLU A 18 -9.74 -5.61 -1.08
N CYS A 19 -9.52 -4.45 -0.46
CA CYS A 19 -8.32 -4.25 0.32
C CYS A 19 -8.46 -4.91 1.70
N PRO A 20 -7.51 -5.76 2.13
CA PRO A 20 -7.57 -6.42 3.43
C PRO A 20 -7.48 -5.44 4.62
N VAL A 21 -6.89 -4.26 4.41
CA VAL A 21 -6.71 -3.24 5.46
C VAL A 21 -7.88 -2.26 5.48
N CYS A 22 -8.17 -1.66 4.33
CA CYS A 22 -9.11 -0.54 4.23
C CYS A 22 -10.57 -1.02 3.99
N LYS A 23 -10.77 -2.28 3.54
CA LYS A 23 -12.04 -2.84 3.03
C LYS A 23 -12.73 -1.97 1.97
N VAL A 24 -11.95 -1.15 1.26
CA VAL A 24 -12.45 -0.28 0.20
C VAL A 24 -12.09 -0.87 -1.15
N SER A 25 -13.03 -0.83 -2.07
CA SER A 25 -12.86 -1.22 -3.49
C SER A 25 -12.39 -0.05 -4.39
N LYS A 26 -11.97 1.08 -3.79
CA LYS A 26 -11.43 2.24 -4.53
C LYS A 26 -9.94 2.08 -4.78
N PHE A 27 -9.62 1.52 -5.95
CA PHE A 27 -8.23 1.32 -6.38
C PHE A 27 -7.79 2.33 -7.44
N SER A 28 -6.49 2.59 -7.49
CA SER A 28 -5.83 3.25 -8.62
C SER A 28 -4.76 2.36 -9.21
N THR A 29 -4.56 2.48 -10.52
CA THR A 29 -3.41 1.92 -11.21
C THR A 29 -2.29 2.94 -11.39
N ASN A 30 -2.54 4.23 -11.10
CA ASN A 30 -1.56 5.29 -11.23
C ASN A 30 -1.00 5.64 -9.84
N TRP A 31 0.21 5.19 -9.58
CA TRP A 31 0.93 5.42 -8.34
C TRP A 31 2.41 5.67 -8.63
N GLN A 32 3.07 6.38 -7.73
CA GLN A 32 4.49 6.73 -7.81
C GLN A 32 5.16 6.40 -6.49
N GLY A 33 6.35 5.82 -6.59
CA GLY A 33 7.14 5.33 -5.46
C GLY A 33 6.56 4.05 -4.86
N ARG A 34 7.42 3.06 -4.62
CA ARG A 34 7.08 1.80 -3.97
C ARG A 34 7.92 1.64 -2.71
N ILE A 35 7.27 1.24 -1.62
CA ILE A 35 7.89 0.86 -0.36
C ILE A 35 7.50 -0.58 -0.08
N TYR A 36 8.48 -1.40 0.28
CA TYR A 36 8.24 -2.74 0.77
C TYR A 36 8.59 -2.78 2.26
N VAL A 37 7.58 -2.94 3.11
CA VAL A 37 7.76 -3.03 4.57
C VAL A 37 7.86 -4.51 4.93
N LEU A 38 9.07 -4.95 5.28
CA LEU A 38 9.35 -6.30 5.77
C LEU A 38 8.89 -6.45 7.23
N ASP A 39 9.35 -5.56 8.09
CA ASP A 39 9.05 -5.56 9.53
C ASP A 39 8.63 -4.16 9.98
N PRO A 40 7.33 -3.92 10.26
CA PRO A 40 6.85 -2.59 10.63
C PRO A 40 7.35 -2.13 12.00
N LYS A 41 7.61 -3.07 12.93
CA LYS A 41 8.01 -2.74 14.32
C LYS A 41 9.43 -2.21 14.44
N SER A 42 10.36 -2.71 13.63
CA SER A 42 11.76 -2.26 13.60
C SER A 42 12.03 -1.18 12.55
N SER A 43 11.09 -0.93 11.64
CA SER A 43 11.30 0.01 10.52
C SER A 43 10.92 1.43 10.89
N VAL A 44 11.94 2.30 11.03
CA VAL A 44 11.77 3.76 11.17
C VAL A 44 10.97 4.36 9.99
N ILE A 45 11.11 3.78 8.79
CA ILE A 45 10.37 4.21 7.61
C ILE A 45 8.88 3.88 7.75
N ALA A 46 8.55 2.72 8.31
CA ALA A 46 7.17 2.30 8.49
C ALA A 46 6.48 3.18 9.55
N ASP A 47 7.16 3.47 10.65
CA ASP A 47 6.71 4.39 11.70
C ASP A 47 6.46 5.81 11.14
N LYS A 48 7.42 6.38 10.41
CA LYS A 48 7.28 7.71 9.78
C LYS A 48 6.12 7.81 8.80
N VAL A 49 5.76 6.72 8.13
CA VAL A 49 4.68 6.68 7.13
C VAL A 49 3.35 6.22 7.77
N GLY A 50 3.36 5.83 9.05
CA GLY A 50 2.19 5.32 9.77
C GLY A 50 1.71 3.96 9.27
N ILE A 51 2.64 3.10 8.84
CA ILE A 51 2.36 1.75 8.34
C ILE A 51 2.70 0.74 9.43
N ASP A 52 1.68 0.16 10.05
CA ASP A 52 1.85 -0.89 11.07
C ASP A 52 1.78 -2.32 10.49
N VAL A 53 1.54 -2.44 9.18
CA VAL A 53 1.29 -3.71 8.51
C VAL A 53 2.41 -4.02 7.54
N LYS A 54 2.93 -5.24 7.57
CA LYS A 54 3.88 -5.72 6.56
C LYS A 54 3.22 -5.78 5.18
N GLY A 55 3.97 -5.41 4.14
CA GLY A 55 3.49 -5.49 2.76
C GLY A 55 4.06 -4.42 1.84
N GLU A 56 3.53 -4.40 0.62
CA GLU A 56 3.85 -3.41 -0.42
C GLU A 56 2.93 -2.20 -0.30
N PHE A 57 3.52 -1.00 -0.26
CA PHE A 57 2.81 0.28 -0.24
C PHE A 57 3.36 1.24 -1.31
N CYS A 58 2.54 2.20 -1.72
CA CYS A 58 2.97 3.30 -2.58
C CYS A 58 3.16 4.60 -1.79
N LEU A 59 4.08 5.45 -2.23
CA LEU A 59 4.26 6.78 -1.63
C LEU A 59 3.12 7.73 -2.04
N LYS A 60 2.81 7.75 -3.33
CA LYS A 60 1.84 8.65 -3.94
C LYS A 60 0.89 7.88 -4.85
N CYS A 61 -0.41 8.10 -4.65
CA CYS A 61 -1.47 7.54 -5.49
C CYS A 61 -2.24 8.70 -6.13
N ARG A 62 -2.59 8.59 -7.42
CA ARG A 62 -3.43 9.55 -8.15
C ARG A 62 -4.84 9.00 -8.33
#